data_AF-A0A0S7XUS9-F1
#
_entry.id   AF-A0A0S7XUS9-F1
#
_cell.length_a   1.000
_cell.length_b   1.000
_cell.length_c   1.000
_cell.angle_alpha   90.00
_cell.angle_beta   90.00
_cell.angle_gamma   90.00
#
_symmetry.space_group_name_H-M   'P 1'
#
loop_
_entity.id
_entity.type
_entity.pdbx_description
1 polymer ?
#
loop_
_entity_poly.entity_id
_entity_poly.type
_entity_poly.pdbx_seq_one_letter_code
_entity_poly.pdbx_strand_id
1 'polypeptide(L)'
;MPNTKDNILVWLPSPMGDAILCTPALRAIRQSFQPAKITFFANNTARRVLSPGSFNDAWLWQRSKNPLSIAKTLKAHKFTHAILFKNSFASGLAVFLAGIPLRIGYAREGRGLLLTDKLYPPKLRSGKFKPISMIDYYLAIASWLGCNTSDRRLELLAEPHDVEKLRAKLPELVDCKGPIVVIVPGGAFGPSKCWLSERFAQTADWLISNYNATVVISVSSAPFEKQIAKEICDASRYKLISLADRAVSLGELKALFGASDLVISNDTGPRHIAIAMGRNVITLFGPNDPAWTDTGYENEIQIAGAAPCRPCGKPVCKENEHLCMQAITIEMVCSAAEKLLEDGQKKTVSATAQKFKEISKSFFVDTDFESASSELGLTSIDAVFSFDSGKNLSKDNLASYKTRLQFEIGQPAITVFLKRYDRPPISIQLKNWLTHCKRISCGFLEFQLADKLAAAGINTPKIICYSQQWGALFEKRSFIITGKISNAESLERKLPDYFDAPATTEDLKLRRNFIARLAAFIKKFHETNLRHRDLYLSHIFFDNNNQFHLIDLARVFKPKLLAERFRIKDIAQIYYSAPGKYFSRTDRLRFYLAYSGCNKLTRKDKVFIRRVKNKSKRIARHDTKHGREVPFLS
;
A
#
# COMPACT_ATOMS: atom_id res chain seq x y z
N MET A 1 12.94 28.36 6.67
CA MET A 1 11.63 28.11 6.04
C MET A 1 11.59 28.96 4.78
N PRO A 2 11.21 28.39 3.63
CA PRO A 2 11.20 29.10 2.35
C PRO A 2 10.18 30.26 2.38
N ASN A 3 10.52 31.38 1.75
CA ASN A 3 9.66 32.56 1.64
C ASN A 3 8.97 32.58 0.25
N THR A 4 7.88 33.35 0.09
CA THR A 4 7.17 33.54 -1.19
C THR A 4 8.07 34.09 -2.30
N LYS A 5 9.20 34.72 -1.94
CA LYS A 5 10.22 35.24 -2.85
C LYS A 5 11.19 34.17 -3.38
N ASP A 6 11.15 32.95 -2.85
CA ASP A 6 12.09 31.90 -3.24
C ASP A 6 11.73 31.33 -4.63
N ASN A 7 12.73 31.32 -5.51
CA ASN A 7 12.69 30.61 -6.79
C ASN A 7 13.61 29.39 -6.71
N ILE A 8 13.05 28.19 -6.84
CA ILE A 8 13.70 26.93 -6.52
C ILE A 8 13.91 26.14 -7.81
N LEU A 9 15.17 25.76 -8.06
CA LEU A 9 15.54 24.81 -9.09
C LEU A 9 15.56 23.41 -8.49
N VAL A 10 14.81 22.48 -9.09
CA VAL A 10 14.96 21.05 -8.79
C VAL A 10 15.54 20.36 -10.02
N TRP A 11 16.76 19.85 -9.91
CA TRP A 11 17.41 19.12 -10.99
C TRP A 11 17.13 17.63 -10.85
N LEU A 12 16.23 17.14 -11.70
CA LEU A 12 15.76 15.76 -11.69
C LEU A 12 16.84 14.75 -12.08
N PRO A 13 16.73 13.49 -11.62
CA PRO A 13 17.56 12.41 -12.13
C PRO A 13 17.24 12.15 -13.61
N SER A 14 18.21 11.56 -14.33
CA SER A 14 18.15 11.43 -15.79
C SER A 14 17.45 10.14 -16.28
N PRO A 15 17.63 8.96 -15.65
CA PRO A 15 16.85 7.78 -16.01
C PRO A 15 15.36 7.96 -15.67
N MET A 16 14.49 7.45 -16.53
CA MET A 16 13.03 7.53 -16.32
C MET A 16 12.60 6.86 -15.00
N GLY A 17 13.12 5.67 -14.71
CA GLY A 17 12.83 4.96 -13.45
C GLY A 17 13.18 5.79 -12.22
N ASP A 18 14.36 6.39 -12.20
CA ASP A 18 14.80 7.26 -11.12
C ASP A 18 13.92 8.50 -10.96
N ALA A 19 13.44 9.10 -12.07
CA ALA A 19 12.54 10.24 -12.01
C ALA A 19 11.21 9.87 -11.34
N ILE A 20 10.68 8.67 -11.64
CA ILE A 20 9.46 8.17 -11.01
C ILE A 20 9.70 7.85 -9.54
N LEU A 21 10.81 7.17 -9.20
CA LEU A 21 11.19 6.88 -7.81
C LEU A 21 11.44 8.14 -6.97
N CYS A 22 11.70 9.28 -7.63
CA CYS A 22 11.85 10.58 -6.99
C CYS A 22 10.51 11.26 -6.62
N THR A 23 9.38 10.83 -7.20
CA THR A 23 8.06 11.47 -6.99
C THR A 23 7.66 11.68 -5.53
N PRO A 24 7.93 10.78 -4.58
CA PRO A 24 7.61 11.04 -3.16
C PRO A 24 8.37 12.24 -2.59
N ALA A 25 9.64 12.41 -2.96
CA ALA A 25 10.45 13.55 -2.55
C ALA A 25 9.98 14.84 -3.23
N LEU A 26 9.61 14.77 -4.51
CA LEU A 26 9.06 15.91 -5.24
C LEU A 26 7.74 16.40 -4.61
N ARG A 27 6.84 15.47 -4.23
CA ARG A 27 5.60 15.77 -3.51
C ARG A 27 5.88 16.45 -2.17
N ALA A 28 6.79 15.87 -1.36
CA ALA A 28 7.14 16.41 -0.05
C ALA A 28 7.72 17.84 -0.15
N ILE A 29 8.60 18.08 -1.13
CA ILE A 29 9.16 19.41 -1.41
C ILE A 29 8.06 20.36 -1.87
N ARG A 30 7.21 19.98 -2.83
CA ARG A 30 6.13 20.85 -3.30
C ARG A 30 5.22 21.28 -2.16
N GLN A 31 4.80 20.35 -1.30
CA GLN A 31 3.94 20.64 -0.14
C GLN A 31 4.62 21.54 0.89
N SER A 32 5.89 21.31 1.20
CA SER A 32 6.60 22.05 2.26
C SER A 32 7.08 23.43 1.82
N PHE A 33 7.28 23.63 0.52
CA PHE A 33 7.80 24.88 -0.05
C PHE A 33 6.68 25.72 -0.70
N GLN A 34 5.40 25.45 -0.47
CA GLN A 34 4.36 26.39 -0.91
C GLN A 34 4.46 27.71 -0.11
N PRO A 35 4.36 28.88 -0.76
CA PRO A 35 3.98 29.12 -2.16
C PRO A 35 5.17 29.39 -3.12
N ALA A 36 6.41 29.03 -2.76
CA ALA A 36 7.60 29.31 -3.58
C ALA A 36 7.50 28.70 -4.99
N LYS A 37 8.10 29.36 -5.99
CA LYS A 37 8.11 28.88 -7.38
C LYS A 37 9.11 27.73 -7.52
N ILE A 38 8.65 26.58 -8.02
CA ILE A 38 9.48 25.39 -8.27
C ILE A 38 9.61 25.18 -9.78
N THR A 39 10.85 25.21 -10.26
CA THR A 39 11.19 24.95 -11.66
C THR A 39 11.99 23.67 -11.76
N PHE A 40 11.50 22.71 -12.55
CA PHE A 40 12.21 21.46 -12.80
C PHE A 40 13.18 21.59 -13.96
N PHE A 41 14.42 21.15 -13.77
CA PHE A 41 15.41 21.03 -14.82
C PHE A 41 15.69 19.56 -15.15
N ALA A 42 15.35 19.16 -16.37
CA ALA A 42 15.32 17.75 -16.75
C ALA A 42 15.48 17.52 -18.26
N ASN A 43 15.71 16.27 -18.65
CA ASN A 43 15.63 15.83 -20.04
C ASN A 43 14.15 15.64 -20.47
N ASN A 44 13.94 15.41 -21.77
CA ASN A 44 12.60 15.27 -22.34
C ASN A 44 11.85 14.04 -21.78
N THR A 45 12.55 12.94 -21.53
CA THR A 45 11.96 11.69 -21.00
C THR A 45 11.41 11.88 -19.59
N ALA A 46 12.20 12.44 -18.67
CA ALA A 46 11.77 12.73 -17.30
C ALA A 46 10.62 13.75 -17.27
N ARG A 47 10.63 14.74 -18.16
CA ARG A 47 9.49 15.66 -18.32
C ARG A 47 8.23 14.93 -18.75
N ARG A 48 8.29 14.16 -19.84
CA ARG A 48 7.12 13.46 -20.40
C ARG A 48 6.54 12.41 -19.47
N VAL A 49 7.37 11.74 -18.66
CA VAL A 49 6.85 10.73 -17.71
C VAL A 49 6.16 11.39 -16.52
N LEU A 50 6.70 12.48 -15.97
CA LEU A 50 6.15 13.15 -14.80
C LEU A 50 5.01 14.12 -15.12
N SER A 51 4.89 14.58 -16.36
CA SER A 51 3.73 15.34 -16.84
C SER A 51 2.57 14.39 -17.17
N PRO A 52 1.31 14.70 -16.81
CA PRO A 52 0.91 15.80 -15.94
C PRO A 52 1.22 15.43 -14.48
N GLY A 53 1.78 16.38 -13.76
CA GLY A 53 2.09 16.25 -12.34
C GLY A 53 2.08 17.64 -11.72
N SER A 54 1.61 17.76 -10.49
CA SER A 54 1.48 19.03 -9.76
C SER A 54 2.70 19.35 -8.89
N PHE A 55 3.84 18.71 -9.17
CA PHE A 55 5.06 18.85 -8.37
C PHE A 55 5.81 20.17 -8.61
N ASN A 56 5.56 20.84 -9.73
CA ASN A 56 6.31 22.00 -10.17
C ASN A 56 5.44 23.02 -10.91
N ASP A 57 5.90 24.26 -10.97
CA ASP A 57 5.21 25.36 -11.65
C ASP A 57 5.75 25.60 -13.07
N ALA A 58 7.01 25.22 -13.32
CA ALA A 58 7.67 25.42 -14.61
C ALA A 58 8.69 24.33 -14.94
N TRP A 59 8.99 24.18 -16.23
CA TRP A 59 10.00 23.26 -16.76
C TRP A 59 11.10 24.03 -17.50
N LEU A 60 12.34 23.70 -17.21
CA LEU A 60 13.51 24.09 -18.00
C LEU A 60 14.13 22.85 -18.63
N TRP A 61 14.30 22.92 -19.95
CA TRP A 61 14.80 21.79 -20.71
C TRP A 61 16.33 21.76 -20.73
N GLN A 62 16.90 20.60 -20.38
CA GLN A 62 18.34 20.37 -20.51
C GLN A 62 18.73 20.17 -21.99
N ARG A 63 19.10 21.27 -22.65
CA ARG A 63 19.59 21.30 -24.04
C ARG A 63 21.06 20.93 -24.19
N SER A 64 21.85 21.11 -23.14
CA SER A 64 23.30 20.89 -23.14
C SER A 64 23.73 19.96 -22.02
N LYS A 65 24.84 19.24 -22.24
CA LYS A 65 25.56 18.50 -21.20
C LYS A 65 26.72 19.34 -20.62
N ASN A 66 27.09 20.45 -21.26
CA ASN A 66 28.21 21.29 -20.85
C ASN A 66 27.81 22.18 -19.63
N PRO A 67 28.54 22.11 -18.51
CA PRO A 67 28.17 22.82 -17.29
C PRO A 67 28.21 24.35 -17.42
N LEU A 68 29.08 24.93 -18.26
CA LEU A 68 29.18 26.38 -18.49
C LEU A 68 27.93 26.92 -19.21
N SER A 69 27.50 26.21 -20.26
CA SER A 69 26.29 26.53 -21.02
C SER A 69 25.04 26.42 -20.14
N ILE A 70 24.98 25.39 -19.29
CA ILE A 70 23.90 25.22 -18.31
C ILE A 70 23.95 26.37 -17.29
N ALA A 71 25.12 26.70 -16.73
CA ALA A 71 25.28 27.77 -15.76
C ALA A 71 24.78 29.13 -16.29
N LYS A 72 25.13 29.47 -17.54
CA LYS A 72 24.63 30.69 -18.20
C LYS A 72 23.10 30.72 -18.27
N THR A 73 22.49 29.58 -18.62
CA THR A 73 21.03 29.42 -18.67
C THR A 73 20.38 29.58 -17.28
N LEU A 74 20.95 28.92 -16.26
CA LEU A 74 20.43 28.97 -14.90
C LEU A 74 20.58 30.34 -14.25
N LYS A 75 21.68 31.05 -14.51
CA LYS A 75 21.95 32.40 -13.97
C LYS A 75 20.87 33.42 -14.36
N ALA A 76 20.28 33.29 -15.56
CA ALA A 76 19.20 34.17 -16.02
C ALA A 76 17.91 34.07 -15.19
N HIS A 77 17.71 32.96 -14.48
CA HIS A 77 16.47 32.68 -13.74
C HIS A 77 16.51 33.10 -12.26
N LYS A 78 17.67 33.58 -11.77
CA LYS A 78 17.83 34.06 -10.39
C LYS A 78 17.32 33.07 -9.33
N PHE A 79 17.70 31.80 -9.45
CA PHE A 79 17.34 30.78 -8.47
C PHE A 79 18.00 31.06 -7.11
N THR A 80 17.22 30.92 -6.06
CA THR A 80 17.65 31.03 -4.65
C THR A 80 18.17 29.70 -4.11
N HIS A 81 17.57 28.60 -4.57
CA HIS A 81 17.87 27.23 -4.17
C HIS A 81 18.08 26.34 -5.39
N ALA A 82 19.01 25.40 -5.30
CA ALA A 82 19.20 24.30 -6.23
C ALA A 82 19.21 22.97 -5.48
N ILE A 83 18.16 22.16 -5.69
CA ILE A 83 18.03 20.81 -5.13
C ILE A 83 18.45 19.81 -6.21
N LEU A 84 19.55 19.09 -5.97
CA LEU A 84 20.16 18.20 -6.95
C LEU A 84 19.90 16.73 -6.63
N PHE A 85 18.97 16.11 -7.34
CA PHE A 85 18.76 14.66 -7.29
C PHE A 85 19.74 13.89 -8.19
N LYS A 86 20.26 14.53 -9.24
CA LYS A 86 21.40 14.02 -10.01
C LYS A 86 22.65 14.01 -9.12
N ASN A 87 23.60 13.10 -9.38
CA ASN A 87 24.84 12.95 -8.59
C ASN A 87 26.12 13.47 -9.27
N SER A 88 26.04 13.84 -10.55
CA SER A 88 27.24 14.06 -11.35
C SER A 88 28.01 15.33 -10.96
N PHE A 89 29.35 15.30 -11.03
CA PHE A 89 30.19 16.49 -10.79
C PHE A 89 29.73 17.72 -11.59
N ALA A 90 29.49 17.53 -12.89
CA ALA A 90 29.04 18.58 -13.80
C ALA A 90 27.73 19.28 -13.36
N SER A 91 26.85 18.58 -12.63
CA SER A 91 25.61 19.20 -12.13
C SER A 91 25.89 20.17 -10.98
N GLY A 92 26.80 19.79 -10.06
CA GLY A 92 27.27 20.65 -8.98
C GLY A 92 28.02 21.87 -9.53
N LEU A 93 28.88 21.66 -10.53
CA LEU A 93 29.64 22.73 -11.16
C LEU A 93 28.73 23.75 -11.86
N ALA A 94 27.71 23.28 -12.58
CA ALA A 94 26.76 24.17 -13.25
C ALA A 94 26.00 25.08 -12.29
N VAL A 95 25.49 24.56 -11.16
CA VAL A 95 24.76 25.39 -10.18
C VAL A 95 25.69 26.29 -9.36
N PHE A 96 26.94 25.87 -9.13
CA PHE A 96 27.97 26.69 -8.51
C PHE A 96 28.33 27.89 -9.40
N LEU A 97 28.63 27.65 -10.67
CA LEU A 97 28.96 28.71 -11.65
C LEU A 97 27.76 29.63 -11.96
N ALA A 98 26.53 29.13 -11.82
CA ALA A 98 25.33 29.95 -11.91
C ALA A 98 25.18 30.92 -10.72
N GLY A 99 25.96 30.75 -9.65
CA GLY A 99 25.91 31.59 -8.45
C GLY A 99 24.68 31.35 -7.59
N ILE A 100 24.05 30.16 -7.66
CA ILE A 100 22.84 29.85 -6.88
C ILE A 100 23.23 29.75 -5.40
N PRO A 101 22.67 30.55 -4.47
CA PRO A 101 23.14 30.63 -3.09
C PRO A 101 23.11 29.31 -2.33
N LEU A 102 21.98 28.62 -2.33
CA LEU A 102 21.79 27.35 -1.62
C LEU A 102 21.80 26.18 -2.60
N ARG A 103 22.74 25.25 -2.42
CA ARG A 103 23.00 24.13 -3.35
C ARG A 103 23.02 22.83 -2.55
N ILE A 104 21.94 22.06 -2.66
CA ILE A 104 21.64 20.92 -1.81
C ILE A 104 21.74 19.62 -2.63
N GLY A 105 22.39 18.60 -2.08
CA GLY A 105 22.40 17.27 -2.66
C GLY A 105 23.43 16.34 -2.04
N TYR A 106 23.60 15.15 -2.61
CA TYR A 106 24.63 14.22 -2.14
C TYR A 106 26.03 14.60 -2.60
N ALA A 107 27.02 14.57 -1.69
CA ALA A 107 28.43 14.70 -2.01
C ALA A 107 28.97 13.41 -2.69
N ARG A 108 28.67 13.27 -3.98
CA ARG A 108 29.17 12.20 -4.86
C ARG A 108 30.04 12.76 -5.98
N GLU A 109 30.91 11.91 -6.53
CA GLU A 109 31.80 12.27 -7.65
C GLU A 109 32.61 13.54 -7.41
N GLY A 110 33.10 13.77 -6.18
CA GLY A 110 33.92 14.93 -5.84
C GLY A 110 33.18 16.28 -5.76
N ARG A 111 31.87 16.35 -6.04
CA ARG A 111 31.13 17.62 -6.09
C ARG A 111 30.86 18.28 -4.73
N GLY A 112 31.30 17.67 -3.63
CA GLY A 112 30.94 18.09 -2.27
C GLY A 112 31.38 19.52 -1.92
N LEU A 113 32.46 20.03 -2.52
CA LEU A 113 32.93 21.42 -2.35
C LEU A 113 32.05 22.43 -3.09
N LEU A 114 31.24 21.98 -4.05
CA LEU A 114 30.35 22.80 -4.87
C LEU A 114 28.96 22.93 -4.25
N LEU A 115 28.68 22.21 -3.17
CA LEU A 115 27.39 22.20 -2.46
C LEU A 115 27.50 23.00 -1.15
N THR A 116 26.45 23.72 -0.79
CA THR A 116 26.33 24.35 0.54
C THR A 116 25.88 23.34 1.58
N ASP A 117 24.88 22.53 1.21
CA ASP A 117 24.25 21.55 2.08
C ASP A 117 24.42 20.17 1.47
N LYS A 118 25.29 19.37 2.10
CA LYS A 118 25.71 18.09 1.55
C LYS A 118 25.27 16.92 2.42
N LEU A 119 24.63 15.96 1.76
CA LEU A 119 24.37 14.66 2.34
C LEU A 119 25.46 13.69 1.91
N TYR A 120 25.73 12.68 2.74
CA TYR A 120 26.64 11.60 2.42
C TYR A 120 25.86 10.31 2.20
N PRO A 121 26.04 9.62 1.06
CA PRO A 121 25.37 8.36 0.82
C PRO A 121 25.89 7.31 1.81
N PRO A 122 25.02 6.46 2.37
CA PRO A 122 25.46 5.41 3.28
C PRO A 122 26.39 4.42 2.55
N LYS A 123 27.48 4.04 3.22
CA LYS A 123 28.46 3.08 2.73
C LYS A 123 28.53 1.88 3.66
N LEU A 124 28.83 0.72 3.09
CA LEU A 124 29.25 -0.46 3.83
C LEU A 124 30.64 -0.24 4.42
N ARG A 125 31.04 -1.11 5.36
CA ARG A 125 32.41 -1.10 5.91
C ARG A 125 33.48 -1.26 4.84
N SER A 126 33.14 -1.94 3.74
CA SER A 126 33.99 -2.11 2.56
C SER A 126 34.14 -0.85 1.69
N GLY A 127 33.53 0.28 2.06
CA GLY A 127 33.54 1.52 1.28
C GLY A 127 32.59 1.54 0.08
N LYS A 128 32.02 0.39 -0.30
CA LYS A 128 30.96 0.29 -1.32
C LYS A 128 29.68 0.97 -0.84
N PHE A 129 28.87 1.49 -1.76
CA PHE A 129 27.57 2.03 -1.41
C PHE A 129 26.68 0.94 -0.83
N LYS A 130 25.97 1.27 0.24
CA LYS A 130 24.98 0.38 0.84
C LYS A 130 23.75 0.34 -0.07
N PRO A 131 23.25 -0.84 -0.48
CA PRO A 131 21.99 -0.95 -1.19
C PRO A 131 20.87 -0.43 -0.31
N ILE A 132 20.31 0.70 -0.73
CA ILE A 132 19.14 1.33 -0.11
C ILE A 132 18.16 1.70 -1.22
N SER A 133 16.88 1.69 -0.89
CA SER A 133 15.83 2.12 -1.81
C SER A 133 16.13 3.52 -2.33
N MET A 134 16.09 3.71 -3.64
CA MET A 134 16.23 5.02 -4.25
C MET A 134 15.10 5.98 -3.83
N ILE A 135 13.93 5.48 -3.42
CA ILE A 135 12.88 6.31 -2.82
C ILE A 135 13.41 6.94 -1.53
N ASP A 136 13.98 6.14 -0.64
CA ASP A 136 14.52 6.62 0.64
C ASP A 136 15.75 7.49 0.43
N TYR A 137 16.56 7.21 -0.60
CA TYR A 137 17.67 8.06 -1.04
C TYR A 137 17.19 9.47 -1.42
N TYR A 138 16.12 9.59 -2.20
CA TYR A 138 15.58 10.89 -2.60
C TYR A 138 14.82 11.57 -1.45
N LEU A 139 14.04 10.83 -0.67
CA LEU A 139 13.35 11.35 0.52
C LEU A 139 14.33 11.88 1.57
N ALA A 140 15.54 11.33 1.68
CA ALA A 140 16.55 11.86 2.59
C ALA A 140 16.92 13.32 2.27
N ILE A 141 16.97 13.72 0.99
CA ILE A 141 17.18 15.12 0.60
C ILE A 141 15.99 15.98 1.06
N ALA A 142 14.75 15.52 0.82
CA ALA A 142 13.55 16.24 1.27
C ALA A 142 13.49 16.35 2.80
N SER A 143 13.86 15.29 3.53
CA SER A 143 13.94 15.27 4.99
C SER A 143 15.02 16.20 5.53
N TRP A 144 16.18 16.29 4.86
CA TRP A 144 17.23 17.26 5.19
C TRP A 144 16.74 18.71 5.11
N LEU A 145 15.84 18.98 4.16
CA LEU A 145 15.17 20.28 4.01
C LEU A 145 14.02 20.50 5.01
N GLY A 146 13.76 19.55 5.91
CA GLY A 146 12.69 19.62 6.92
C GLY A 146 11.30 19.23 6.39
N CYS A 147 11.20 18.61 5.22
CA CYS A 147 9.91 18.18 4.67
C CYS A 147 9.33 16.97 5.42
N ASN A 148 8.00 16.82 5.40
CA ASN A 148 7.36 15.56 5.83
C ASN A 148 7.54 14.49 4.74
N THR A 149 8.23 13.41 5.09
CA THR A 149 8.58 12.32 4.17
C THR A 149 7.93 10.99 4.53
N SER A 150 6.81 11.00 5.25
CA SER A 150 6.11 9.77 5.65
C SER A 150 5.45 9.02 4.49
N ASP A 151 5.01 9.74 3.45
CA ASP A 151 4.35 9.15 2.29
C ASP A 151 5.36 8.74 1.22
N ARG A 152 5.59 7.43 1.09
CA ARG A 152 6.52 6.81 0.13
C ARG A 152 5.86 6.46 -1.22
N ARG A 153 4.57 6.72 -1.40
CA ARG A 153 3.83 6.29 -2.60
C ARG A 153 4.34 7.01 -3.84
N LEU A 154 4.62 6.23 -4.89
CA LEU A 154 4.86 6.77 -6.23
C LEU A 154 3.54 7.26 -6.81
N GLU A 155 3.56 8.32 -7.60
CA GLU A 155 2.35 8.82 -8.26
C GLU A 155 2.66 9.31 -9.67
N LEU A 156 1.82 8.91 -10.62
CA LEU A 156 1.78 9.39 -11.99
C LEU A 156 0.32 9.51 -12.41
N LEU A 157 0.07 10.35 -13.41
CA LEU A 157 -1.26 10.55 -13.98
C LEU A 157 -1.20 10.34 -15.49
N ALA A 158 -2.25 9.76 -16.06
CA ALA A 158 -2.49 9.74 -17.50
C ALA A 158 -3.46 10.88 -17.86
N GLU A 159 -3.23 11.57 -18.97
CA GLU A 159 -4.19 12.57 -19.46
C GLU A 159 -5.38 11.87 -20.14
N PRO A 160 -6.61 12.41 -20.01
CA PRO A 160 -7.77 11.86 -20.72
C PRO A 160 -7.54 11.70 -22.23
N HIS A 161 -6.81 12.64 -22.86
CA HIS A 161 -6.44 12.56 -24.27
C HIS A 161 -5.51 11.37 -24.60
N ASP A 162 -4.60 11.01 -23.70
CA ASP A 162 -3.73 9.85 -23.89
C ASP A 162 -4.52 8.53 -23.78
N VAL A 163 -5.54 8.50 -22.91
CA VAL A 163 -6.47 7.37 -22.80
C VAL A 163 -7.26 7.19 -24.10
N GLU A 164 -7.77 8.28 -24.68
CA GLU A 164 -8.52 8.21 -25.94
C GLU A 164 -7.64 7.78 -27.11
N LYS A 165 -6.44 8.35 -27.22
CA LYS A 165 -5.45 7.93 -28.23
C LYS A 165 -5.07 6.46 -28.10
N LEU A 166 -4.88 5.97 -26.87
CA LEU A 166 -4.61 4.57 -26.62
C LEU A 166 -5.77 3.70 -27.11
N ARG A 167 -7.03 4.07 -26.79
CA ARG A 167 -8.22 3.33 -27.24
C ARG A 167 -8.29 3.24 -28.76
N ALA A 168 -7.98 4.33 -29.47
CA ALA A 168 -7.95 4.34 -30.93
C ALA A 168 -6.83 3.45 -31.51
N LYS A 169 -5.67 3.37 -30.84
CA LYS A 169 -4.54 2.53 -31.28
C LYS A 169 -4.69 1.05 -30.93
N LEU A 170 -5.39 0.74 -29.85
CA LEU A 170 -5.59 -0.59 -29.31
C LEU A 170 -7.08 -0.85 -29.04
N PRO A 171 -7.92 -0.89 -30.10
CA PRO A 171 -9.34 -1.18 -29.96
C PRO A 171 -9.60 -2.56 -29.35
N GLU A 172 -8.63 -3.48 -29.44
CA GLU A 172 -8.70 -4.81 -28.84
C GLU A 172 -8.84 -4.79 -27.30
N LEU A 173 -8.56 -3.66 -26.65
CA LEU A 173 -8.66 -3.50 -25.19
C LEU A 173 -10.06 -3.06 -24.71
N VAL A 174 -10.99 -2.73 -25.60
CA VAL A 174 -12.31 -2.18 -25.21
C VAL A 174 -13.27 -3.28 -24.75
N ASP A 175 -13.26 -4.43 -25.42
CA ASP A 175 -14.22 -5.52 -25.22
C ASP A 175 -13.55 -6.80 -24.65
N CYS A 176 -12.47 -6.64 -23.90
CA CYS A 176 -11.77 -7.76 -23.30
C CYS A 176 -12.66 -8.45 -22.23
N LYS A 177 -12.82 -9.77 -22.34
CA LYS A 177 -13.64 -10.58 -21.42
C LYS A 177 -12.87 -11.02 -20.16
N GLY A 178 -11.54 -11.07 -20.23
CA GLY A 178 -10.66 -11.40 -19.12
C GLY A 178 -9.71 -10.23 -18.79
N PRO A 179 -8.75 -10.43 -17.87
CA PRO A 179 -7.87 -9.37 -17.43
C PRO A 179 -6.94 -8.88 -18.54
N ILE A 180 -6.60 -7.59 -18.52
CA ILE A 180 -5.58 -7.00 -19.39
C ILE A 180 -4.22 -7.19 -18.73
N VAL A 181 -3.34 -7.96 -19.38
CA VAL A 181 -1.98 -8.22 -18.91
C VAL A 181 -0.98 -7.55 -19.84
N VAL A 182 -0.08 -6.75 -19.28
CA VAL A 182 1.00 -6.12 -20.06
C VAL A 182 2.34 -6.77 -19.69
N ILE A 183 3.02 -7.34 -20.68
CA ILE A 183 4.36 -7.90 -20.53
C ILE A 183 5.38 -6.89 -21.05
N VAL A 184 6.38 -6.57 -20.23
CA VAL A 184 7.49 -5.68 -20.57
C VAL A 184 8.78 -6.52 -20.59
N PRO A 185 9.12 -7.15 -21.72
CA PRO A 185 10.25 -8.08 -21.82
C PRO A 185 11.58 -7.37 -22.13
N GLY A 186 11.53 -6.06 -22.40
CA GLY A 186 12.70 -5.24 -22.76
C GLY A 186 13.66 -4.98 -21.59
N GLY A 187 14.70 -4.19 -21.86
CA GLY A 187 15.82 -4.04 -20.95
C GLY A 187 16.86 -3.01 -21.39
N ALA A 188 16.57 -1.72 -21.25
CA ALA A 188 17.50 -0.64 -21.63
C ALA A 188 18.87 -0.66 -20.91
N PHE A 189 19.00 -1.38 -19.79
CA PHE A 189 20.27 -1.57 -19.09
C PHE A 189 21.20 -2.54 -19.84
N GLY A 190 20.65 -3.45 -20.62
CA GLY A 190 21.39 -4.48 -21.34
C GLY A 190 20.71 -5.85 -21.27
N PRO A 191 21.16 -6.80 -22.11
CA PRO A 191 20.54 -8.12 -22.27
C PRO A 191 20.60 -8.97 -21.00
N SER A 192 21.48 -8.66 -20.05
CA SER A 192 21.60 -9.41 -18.79
C SER A 192 20.33 -9.40 -17.93
N LYS A 193 19.42 -8.45 -18.13
CA LYS A 193 18.13 -8.38 -17.44
C LYS A 193 16.97 -9.03 -18.18
N CYS A 194 17.16 -9.45 -19.43
CA CYS A 194 16.08 -9.98 -20.24
C CYS A 194 15.81 -11.44 -19.86
N TRP A 195 14.55 -11.73 -19.51
CA TRP A 195 14.10 -13.11 -19.36
C TRP A 195 13.88 -13.75 -20.73
N LEU A 196 13.87 -15.08 -20.78
CA LEU A 196 13.83 -15.84 -22.03
C LEU A 196 12.51 -15.59 -22.77
N SER A 197 12.59 -15.32 -24.07
CA SER A 197 11.44 -15.05 -24.94
C SER A 197 10.43 -16.22 -24.91
N GLU A 198 10.89 -17.48 -24.96
CA GLU A 198 9.98 -18.63 -24.92
C GLU A 198 9.21 -18.72 -23.60
N ARG A 199 9.82 -18.34 -22.48
CA ARG A 199 9.17 -18.38 -21.17
C ARG A 199 8.12 -17.29 -21.00
N PHE A 200 8.35 -16.10 -21.58
CA PHE A 200 7.31 -15.09 -21.68
C PHE A 200 6.13 -15.57 -22.53
N ALA A 201 6.39 -16.23 -23.67
CA ALA A 201 5.35 -16.79 -24.52
C ALA A 201 4.53 -17.86 -23.78
N GLN A 202 5.18 -18.79 -23.09
CA GLN A 202 4.51 -19.84 -22.30
C GLN A 202 3.70 -19.26 -21.13
N THR A 203 4.20 -18.20 -20.49
CA THR A 203 3.45 -17.48 -19.45
C THR A 203 2.22 -16.79 -20.04
N ALA A 204 2.35 -16.14 -21.20
CA ALA A 204 1.23 -15.50 -21.91
C ALA A 204 0.17 -16.53 -22.31
N ASP A 205 0.58 -17.66 -22.87
CA ASP A 205 -0.31 -18.77 -23.21
C ASP A 205 -1.09 -19.26 -21.99
N TRP A 206 -0.40 -19.48 -20.86
CA TRP A 206 -1.04 -19.93 -19.63
C TRP A 206 -2.07 -18.91 -19.12
N LEU A 207 -1.76 -17.61 -19.17
CA LEU A 207 -2.71 -16.55 -18.78
C LEU A 207 -3.95 -16.50 -19.68
N ILE A 208 -3.77 -16.70 -20.99
CA ILE A 208 -4.88 -16.72 -21.95
C ILE A 208 -5.74 -17.96 -21.70
N SER A 209 -5.15 -19.14 -21.55
CA SER A 209 -5.91 -20.38 -21.33
C SER A 209 -6.69 -20.41 -20.01
N ASN A 210 -6.11 -19.90 -18.92
CA ASN A 210 -6.70 -20.00 -17.58
C ASN A 210 -7.59 -18.82 -17.20
N TYR A 211 -7.32 -17.61 -17.71
CA TYR A 211 -8.03 -16.39 -17.31
C TYR A 211 -8.72 -15.68 -18.47
N ASN A 212 -8.63 -16.21 -19.70
CA ASN A 212 -9.09 -15.52 -20.91
C ASN A 212 -8.47 -14.11 -21.05
N ALA A 213 -7.21 -13.98 -20.61
CA ALA A 213 -6.51 -12.72 -20.53
C ALA A 213 -6.26 -12.11 -21.92
N THR A 214 -6.28 -10.79 -22.00
CA THR A 214 -5.77 -10.05 -23.18
C THR A 214 -4.35 -9.61 -22.90
N VAL A 215 -3.38 -10.17 -23.65
CA VAL A 215 -1.95 -9.98 -23.38
C VAL A 215 -1.32 -9.01 -24.39
N VAL A 216 -0.69 -7.95 -23.87
CA VAL A 216 0.01 -6.91 -24.64
C VAL A 216 1.51 -7.01 -24.39
N ILE A 217 2.30 -7.15 -25.46
CA ILE A 217 3.77 -7.11 -25.41
C ILE A 217 4.24 -5.67 -25.63
N SER A 218 4.72 -5.04 -24.56
CA SER A 218 5.18 -3.65 -24.54
C SER A 218 6.70 -3.56 -24.64
N VAL A 219 7.17 -3.12 -25.80
CA VAL A 219 8.59 -2.90 -26.11
C VAL A 219 8.81 -1.49 -26.67
N SER A 220 10.03 -0.97 -26.56
CA SER A 220 10.42 0.25 -27.25
C SER A 220 10.58 0.02 -28.76
N SER A 221 10.66 1.10 -29.52
CA SER A 221 10.92 1.05 -30.97
C SER A 221 12.37 0.67 -31.33
N ALA A 222 13.22 0.34 -30.35
CA ALA A 222 14.59 -0.09 -30.60
C ALA A 222 14.60 -1.46 -31.31
N PRO A 223 15.42 -1.66 -32.36
CA PRO A 223 15.40 -2.90 -33.15
C PRO A 223 15.54 -4.18 -32.32
N PHE A 224 16.40 -4.18 -31.30
CA PHE A 224 16.59 -5.35 -30.44
C PHE A 224 15.36 -5.66 -29.56
N GLU A 225 14.62 -4.66 -29.08
CA GLU A 225 13.40 -4.92 -28.30
C GLU A 225 12.23 -5.33 -29.20
N LYS A 226 12.16 -4.81 -30.43
CA LYS A 226 11.23 -5.32 -31.43
C LYS A 226 11.47 -6.79 -31.75
N GLN A 227 12.74 -7.19 -31.85
CA GLN A 227 13.12 -8.59 -32.05
C GLN A 227 12.67 -9.49 -30.88
N ILE A 228 12.86 -9.05 -29.63
CA ILE A 228 12.33 -9.76 -28.45
C ILE A 228 10.81 -9.94 -28.54
N ALA A 229 10.07 -8.88 -28.89
CA ALA A 229 8.62 -8.99 -29.05
C ALA A 229 8.22 -9.95 -30.16
N LYS A 230 8.98 -9.97 -31.27
CA LYS A 230 8.76 -10.91 -32.37
C LYS A 230 8.94 -12.36 -31.90
N GLU A 231 10.05 -12.67 -31.23
CA GLU A 231 10.33 -14.01 -30.70
C GLU A 231 9.24 -14.50 -29.74
N ILE A 232 8.76 -13.64 -28.86
CA ILE A 232 7.65 -13.97 -27.94
C ILE A 232 6.37 -14.27 -28.72
N CYS A 233 6.05 -13.46 -29.73
CA CYS A 233 4.85 -13.65 -30.53
C CYS A 233 4.94 -14.92 -31.40
N ASP A 234 6.11 -15.22 -31.98
CA ASP A 234 6.33 -16.41 -32.80
C ASP A 234 6.27 -17.71 -31.96
N ALA A 235 6.73 -17.66 -30.70
CA ALA A 235 6.73 -18.81 -29.79
C ALA A 235 5.39 -19.04 -29.07
N SER A 236 4.48 -18.06 -29.10
CA SER A 236 3.17 -18.11 -28.43
C SER A 236 2.17 -18.91 -29.26
N ARG A 237 1.37 -19.76 -28.61
CA ARG A 237 0.29 -20.51 -29.29
C ARG A 237 -0.93 -19.64 -29.56
N TYR A 238 -1.15 -18.62 -28.72
CA TYR A 238 -2.25 -17.68 -28.88
C TYR A 238 -1.76 -16.36 -29.48
N LYS A 239 -2.68 -15.62 -30.12
CA LYS A 239 -2.41 -14.30 -30.67
C LYS A 239 -2.18 -13.28 -29.56
N LEU A 240 -1.00 -12.65 -29.56
CA LEU A 240 -0.63 -11.57 -28.65
C LEU A 240 -0.75 -10.20 -29.35
N ILE A 241 -0.99 -9.14 -28.58
CA ILE A 241 -0.97 -7.77 -29.09
C ILE A 241 0.45 -7.22 -28.94
N SER A 242 1.19 -7.09 -30.04
CA SER A 242 2.55 -6.52 -30.02
C SER A 242 2.55 -5.00 -30.26
N LEU A 243 3.27 -4.27 -29.42
CA LEU A 243 3.52 -2.82 -29.61
C LEU A 243 4.77 -2.52 -30.44
N ALA A 244 5.50 -3.53 -30.91
CA ALA A 244 6.74 -3.35 -31.68
C ALA A 244 6.56 -2.39 -32.87
N ASP A 245 5.44 -2.50 -33.59
CA ASP A 245 5.12 -1.66 -34.74
C ASP A 245 3.95 -0.69 -34.50
N ARG A 246 3.45 -0.64 -33.26
CA ARG A 246 2.40 0.29 -32.82
C ARG A 246 2.99 1.25 -31.80
N ALA A 247 3.70 2.28 -32.27
CA ALA A 247 4.41 3.20 -31.39
C ALA A 247 3.49 3.86 -30.36
N VAL A 248 3.82 3.69 -29.08
CA VAL A 248 3.10 4.25 -27.93
C VAL A 248 3.96 5.32 -27.26
N SER A 249 3.41 6.50 -27.05
CA SER A 249 4.06 7.59 -26.30
C SER A 249 4.06 7.29 -24.81
N LEU A 250 4.86 8.02 -24.02
CA LEU A 250 4.87 7.83 -22.56
C LEU A 250 3.52 8.16 -21.91
N GLY A 251 2.75 9.08 -22.49
CA GLY A 251 1.38 9.39 -22.06
C GLY A 251 0.46 8.18 -22.25
N GLU A 252 0.43 7.65 -23.47
CA GLU A 252 -0.35 6.45 -23.83
C GLU A 252 0.13 5.20 -23.06
N LEU A 253 1.43 5.09 -22.73
CA LEU A 253 1.95 3.99 -21.92
C LEU A 253 1.44 4.05 -20.47
N LYS A 254 1.35 5.26 -19.88
CA LYS A 254 0.69 5.43 -18.58
C LYS A 254 -0.78 5.06 -18.67
N ALA A 255 -1.47 5.44 -19.74
CA ALA A 255 -2.86 5.04 -19.96
C ALA A 255 -3.00 3.51 -20.07
N LEU A 256 -2.08 2.84 -20.77
CA LEU A 256 -2.07 1.38 -20.92
C LEU A 256 -1.89 0.69 -19.59
N PHE A 257 -0.90 1.10 -18.80
CA PHE A 257 -0.76 0.56 -17.45
C PHE A 257 -1.96 0.93 -16.57
N GLY A 258 -2.52 2.13 -16.70
CA GLY A 258 -3.75 2.52 -16.00
C GLY A 258 -4.96 1.64 -16.30
N ALA A 259 -5.00 0.99 -17.47
CA ALA A 259 -6.04 0.05 -17.87
C ALA A 259 -5.70 -1.42 -17.56
N SER A 260 -4.44 -1.75 -17.28
CA SER A 260 -4.01 -3.13 -17.02
C SER A 260 -4.38 -3.64 -15.62
N ASP A 261 -4.67 -4.93 -15.52
CA ASP A 261 -4.90 -5.64 -14.26
C ASP A 261 -3.61 -6.23 -13.68
N LEU A 262 -2.66 -6.57 -14.55
CA LEU A 262 -1.35 -7.13 -14.20
C LEU A 262 -0.27 -6.66 -15.18
N VAL A 263 0.89 -6.30 -14.63
CA VAL A 263 2.09 -6.01 -15.42
C VAL A 263 3.21 -6.97 -15.05
N ILE A 264 3.75 -7.70 -16.02
CA ILE A 264 4.90 -8.59 -15.85
C ILE A 264 6.10 -7.92 -16.51
N SER A 265 7.13 -7.57 -15.74
CA SER A 265 8.24 -6.75 -16.24
C SER A 265 9.58 -7.26 -15.76
N ASN A 266 10.61 -7.14 -16.58
CA ASN A 266 11.99 -7.15 -16.08
C ASN A 266 12.24 -5.90 -15.20
N ASP A 267 13.33 -5.89 -14.41
CA ASP A 267 13.78 -4.71 -13.63
C ASP A 267 14.17 -3.51 -14.53
N THR A 268 13.18 -2.76 -15.00
CA THR A 268 13.31 -1.67 -15.98
C THR A 268 12.44 -0.47 -15.61
N GLY A 269 12.58 0.65 -16.35
CA GLY A 269 11.82 1.87 -16.10
C GLY A 269 10.29 1.69 -16.09
N PRO A 270 9.68 1.01 -17.08
CA PRO A 270 8.23 0.80 -17.14
C PRO A 270 7.61 0.13 -15.90
N ARG A 271 8.33 -0.77 -15.22
CA ARG A 271 7.91 -1.32 -13.91
C ARG A 271 7.48 -0.22 -12.94
N HIS A 272 8.26 0.86 -12.83
CA HIS A 272 7.97 1.94 -11.92
C HIS A 272 6.74 2.75 -12.34
N ILE A 273 6.42 2.81 -13.64
CA ILE A 273 5.17 3.41 -14.11
C ILE A 273 4.00 2.56 -13.63
N ALA A 274 4.04 1.24 -13.82
CA ALA A 274 2.97 0.35 -13.37
C ALA A 274 2.70 0.46 -11.85
N ILE A 275 3.77 0.52 -11.04
CA ILE A 275 3.67 0.76 -9.59
C ILE A 275 3.04 2.13 -9.28
N ALA A 276 3.48 3.19 -9.95
CA ALA A 276 2.96 4.54 -9.73
C ALA A 276 1.51 4.72 -10.23
N MET A 277 1.07 3.89 -11.16
CA MET A 277 -0.33 3.80 -11.62
C MET A 277 -1.18 2.89 -10.72
N GLY A 278 -0.60 2.27 -9.68
CA GLY A 278 -1.33 1.45 -8.70
C GLY A 278 -1.73 0.06 -9.20
N ARG A 279 -0.97 -0.54 -10.12
CA ARG A 279 -1.30 -1.86 -10.72
C ARG A 279 -0.68 -3.02 -9.96
N ASN A 280 -1.16 -4.24 -10.20
CA ASN A 280 -0.45 -5.44 -9.78
C ASN A 280 0.78 -5.63 -10.67
N VAL A 281 1.92 -5.96 -10.06
CA VAL A 281 3.20 -6.04 -10.78
C VAL A 281 3.96 -7.31 -10.39
N ILE A 282 4.47 -8.02 -11.39
CA ILE A 282 5.49 -9.05 -11.20
C ILE A 282 6.78 -8.52 -11.79
N THR A 283 7.82 -8.43 -10.96
CA THR A 283 9.13 -7.96 -11.40
C THR A 283 10.16 -9.08 -11.41
N LEU A 284 10.79 -9.31 -12.55
CA LEU A 284 11.84 -10.30 -12.74
C LEU A 284 13.22 -9.66 -12.58
N PHE A 285 14.00 -10.17 -11.64
CA PHE A 285 15.34 -9.67 -11.32
C PHE A 285 16.43 -10.71 -11.62
N GLY A 286 17.33 -10.34 -12.54
CA GLY A 286 18.57 -11.06 -12.81
C GLY A 286 19.77 -10.47 -12.05
N PRO A 287 20.63 -9.68 -12.71
CA PRO A 287 21.96 -9.30 -12.18
C PRO A 287 21.90 -8.28 -11.03
N ASN A 288 20.80 -7.54 -10.91
CA ASN A 288 20.66 -6.45 -9.97
C ASN A 288 20.13 -6.92 -8.60
N ASP A 289 20.59 -6.22 -7.57
CA ASP A 289 20.03 -6.34 -6.22
C ASP A 289 18.69 -5.58 -6.15
N PRO A 290 17.57 -6.24 -5.85
CA PRO A 290 16.26 -5.60 -5.73
C PRO A 290 16.21 -4.47 -4.69
N ALA A 291 17.08 -4.49 -3.67
CA ALA A 291 17.09 -3.49 -2.60
C ALA A 291 17.36 -2.06 -3.10
N TRP A 292 18.00 -1.87 -4.25
CA TRP A 292 18.20 -0.54 -4.84
C TRP A 292 16.89 0.10 -5.30
N THR A 293 15.97 -0.71 -5.82
CA THR A 293 14.71 -0.26 -6.42
C THR A 293 13.51 -0.80 -5.66
N ASP A 294 13.71 -1.19 -4.40
CA ASP A 294 12.64 -1.62 -3.51
C ASP A 294 11.70 -0.44 -3.22
N THR A 295 10.44 -0.64 -3.54
CA THR A 295 9.38 0.35 -3.35
C THR A 295 8.58 0.11 -2.07
N GLY A 296 8.65 -1.11 -1.50
CA GLY A 296 7.73 -1.57 -0.45
C GLY A 296 6.27 -1.59 -0.88
N TYR A 297 6.00 -1.61 -2.19
CA TYR A 297 4.64 -1.62 -2.73
C TYR A 297 3.98 -2.98 -2.58
N GLU A 298 2.78 -3.01 -1.99
CA GLU A 298 2.14 -4.26 -1.54
C GLU A 298 1.64 -5.16 -2.68
N ASN A 299 1.37 -4.60 -3.87
CA ASN A 299 0.87 -5.35 -5.02
C ASN A 299 2.00 -5.66 -6.02
N GLU A 300 3.25 -5.63 -5.56
CA GLU A 300 4.39 -6.10 -6.33
C GLU A 300 4.91 -7.43 -5.77
N ILE A 301 5.07 -8.43 -6.65
CA ILE A 301 5.84 -9.65 -6.36
C ILE A 301 7.17 -9.55 -7.11
N GLN A 302 8.27 -9.56 -6.36
CA GLN A 302 9.62 -9.54 -6.92
C GLN A 302 10.16 -10.98 -6.99
N ILE A 303 10.41 -11.46 -8.21
CA ILE A 303 10.98 -12.78 -8.46
C ILE A 303 12.43 -12.62 -8.89
N ALA A 304 13.28 -13.39 -8.23
CA ALA A 304 14.69 -13.11 -8.15
C ALA A 304 15.42 -14.45 -8.29
N GLY A 305 15.88 -14.78 -9.50
CA GLY A 305 16.52 -16.08 -9.75
C GLY A 305 17.83 -16.24 -9.00
N ALA A 306 18.05 -17.42 -8.42
CA ALA A 306 19.26 -17.74 -7.68
C ALA A 306 20.40 -18.06 -8.65
N ALA A 307 21.53 -17.37 -8.49
CA ALA A 307 22.75 -17.68 -9.22
C ALA A 307 23.98 -17.31 -8.35
N PRO A 308 25.08 -18.07 -8.40
CA PRO A 308 26.27 -17.81 -7.58
C PRO A 308 26.88 -16.42 -7.80
N CYS A 309 26.75 -15.87 -9.01
CA CYS A 309 27.28 -14.57 -9.36
C CYS A 309 26.43 -13.39 -8.85
N ARG A 310 25.24 -13.65 -8.30
CA ARG A 310 24.26 -12.61 -8.00
C ARG A 310 24.44 -12.03 -6.58
N PRO A 311 24.34 -10.70 -6.40
CA PRO A 311 24.16 -9.66 -7.43
C PRO A 311 25.48 -9.24 -8.08
N CYS A 312 25.56 -9.29 -9.42
CA CYS A 312 26.76 -8.87 -10.16
C CYS A 312 26.67 -7.44 -10.71
N GLY A 313 25.46 -6.91 -10.93
CA GLY A 313 25.21 -5.57 -11.44
C GLY A 313 25.76 -5.28 -12.84
N LYS A 314 26.05 -6.31 -13.66
CA LYS A 314 26.65 -6.15 -14.99
C LYS A 314 25.59 -6.03 -16.09
N PRO A 315 25.71 -5.08 -17.04
CA PRO A 315 24.77 -4.92 -18.15
C PRO A 315 24.87 -6.00 -19.23
N VAL A 316 26.06 -6.59 -19.38
CA VAL A 316 26.34 -7.71 -20.29
C VAL A 316 26.85 -8.87 -19.44
N CYS A 317 26.25 -10.06 -19.62
CA CYS A 317 26.71 -11.28 -18.97
C CYS A 317 27.98 -11.76 -19.67
N LYS A 318 28.97 -12.22 -18.90
CA LYS A 318 30.20 -12.82 -19.45
C LYS A 318 30.09 -14.34 -19.61
N GLU A 319 29.09 -14.94 -18.97
CA GLU A 319 28.77 -16.36 -19.10
C GLU A 319 27.88 -16.56 -20.32
N ASN A 320 28.01 -17.73 -20.97
CA ASN A 320 27.17 -18.10 -22.11
C ASN A 320 25.69 -18.23 -21.73
N GLU A 321 25.43 -18.56 -20.47
CA GLU A 321 24.09 -18.79 -19.96
C GLU A 321 23.73 -17.73 -18.91
N HIS A 322 22.55 -17.11 -19.08
CA HIS A 322 22.00 -16.17 -18.13
C HIS A 322 21.37 -16.91 -16.94
N LEU A 323 22.19 -17.65 -16.17
CA LEU A 323 21.73 -18.54 -15.08
C LEU A 323 20.74 -17.85 -14.12
N CYS A 324 20.97 -16.58 -13.79
CA CYS A 324 20.06 -15.81 -12.93
C CYS A 324 18.66 -15.60 -13.53
N MET A 325 18.54 -15.46 -14.85
CA MET A 325 17.25 -15.34 -15.54
C MET A 325 16.67 -16.73 -15.83
N GLN A 326 17.49 -17.73 -16.15
CA GLN A 326 17.06 -19.12 -16.34
C GLN A 326 16.57 -19.77 -15.04
N ALA A 327 17.05 -19.35 -13.88
CA ALA A 327 16.56 -19.82 -12.58
C ALA A 327 15.15 -19.33 -12.26
N ILE A 328 14.64 -18.32 -12.95
CA ILE A 328 13.25 -17.85 -12.84
C ILE A 328 12.40 -18.77 -13.71
N THR A 329 11.69 -19.73 -13.13
CA THR A 329 10.87 -20.69 -13.88
C THR A 329 9.51 -20.11 -14.25
N ILE A 330 8.82 -20.74 -15.21
CA ILE A 330 7.49 -20.32 -15.65
C ILE A 330 6.49 -20.47 -14.50
N GLU A 331 6.59 -21.56 -13.74
CA GLU A 331 5.73 -21.86 -12.61
C GLU A 331 5.81 -20.77 -11.55
N MET A 332 7.01 -20.26 -11.26
CA MET A 332 7.19 -19.15 -10.33
C MET A 332 6.42 -17.89 -10.78
N VAL A 333 6.42 -17.60 -12.08
CA VAL A 333 5.73 -16.43 -12.64
C VAL A 333 4.22 -16.67 -12.71
N CYS A 334 3.77 -17.85 -13.15
CA CYS A 334 2.36 -18.21 -13.22
C CYS A 334 1.71 -18.24 -11.82
N SER A 335 2.35 -18.86 -10.82
CA SER A 335 1.84 -18.85 -9.44
C SER A 335 1.81 -17.44 -8.83
N ALA A 336 2.75 -16.57 -9.19
CA ALA A 336 2.69 -15.16 -8.79
C ALA A 336 1.55 -14.41 -9.49
N ALA A 337 1.28 -14.72 -10.75
CA ALA A 337 0.19 -14.13 -11.52
C ALA A 337 -1.18 -14.59 -11.00
N GLU A 338 -1.36 -15.88 -10.76
CA GLU A 338 -2.52 -16.48 -10.09
C GLU A 338 -2.82 -15.75 -8.80
N LYS A 339 -1.83 -15.66 -7.90
CA LYS A 339 -1.96 -14.97 -6.64
C LYS A 339 -2.43 -13.53 -6.80
N LEU A 340 -1.82 -12.74 -7.69
CA LEU A 340 -2.17 -11.33 -7.86
C LEU A 340 -3.53 -11.12 -8.54
N LEU A 341 -3.90 -11.96 -9.50
CA LEU A 341 -5.19 -11.89 -10.18
C LEU A 341 -6.33 -12.35 -9.27
N GLU A 342 -6.13 -13.39 -8.48
CA GLU A 342 -7.11 -13.88 -7.51
C GLU A 342 -7.21 -13.00 -6.26
N ASP A 343 -6.08 -12.53 -5.71
CA ASP A 343 -6.09 -11.51 -4.65
C ASP A 343 -6.70 -10.20 -5.17
N GLY A 344 -6.50 -9.89 -6.45
CA GLY A 344 -7.15 -8.79 -7.16
C GLY A 344 -8.67 -8.95 -7.19
N GLN A 345 -9.18 -10.10 -7.62
CA GLN A 345 -10.62 -10.39 -7.58
C GLN A 345 -11.19 -10.37 -6.15
N LYS A 346 -10.46 -10.89 -5.16
CA LYS A 346 -10.84 -10.83 -3.74
C LYS A 346 -10.75 -9.40 -3.16
N LYS A 347 -9.79 -8.59 -3.60
CA LYS A 347 -9.69 -7.15 -3.26
C LYS A 347 -10.75 -6.32 -3.99
N THR A 348 -11.18 -6.65 -5.20
CA THR A 348 -12.26 -5.93 -5.89
C THR A 348 -13.60 -6.15 -5.18
N VAL A 349 -13.79 -7.32 -4.52
CA VAL A 349 -14.94 -7.60 -3.65
C VAL A 349 -14.78 -7.01 -2.24
N SER A 350 -13.55 -6.75 -1.78
CA SER A 350 -13.23 -6.26 -0.42
C SER A 350 -12.88 -4.76 -0.33
N ALA A 351 -12.52 -4.13 -1.45
CA ALA A 351 -12.01 -2.76 -1.56
C ALA A 351 -12.62 -1.98 -2.75
N THR A 352 -13.76 -2.43 -3.29
CA THR A 352 -14.69 -1.46 -3.87
C THR A 352 -15.10 -0.52 -2.74
N ALA A 353 -14.90 0.78 -2.92
CA ALA A 353 -15.54 1.75 -2.05
C ALA A 353 -17.03 1.41 -2.03
N GLN A 354 -17.54 0.96 -0.88
CA GLN A 354 -18.91 0.50 -0.77
C GLN A 354 -19.84 1.61 -1.25
N LYS A 355 -20.58 1.35 -2.31
CA LYS A 355 -21.52 2.32 -2.86
C LYS A 355 -22.83 2.14 -2.12
N PHE A 356 -23.22 3.15 -1.37
CA PHE A 356 -24.49 3.16 -0.67
C PHE A 356 -25.52 3.96 -1.45
N LYS A 357 -26.72 3.40 -1.61
CA LYS A 357 -27.89 4.08 -2.15
C LYS A 357 -28.86 4.36 -1.02
N GLU A 358 -29.40 5.58 -0.98
CA GLU A 358 -30.51 5.91 -0.09
C GLU A 358 -31.81 5.36 -0.69
N ILE A 359 -32.42 4.37 -0.04
CA ILE A 359 -33.67 3.74 -0.54
C ILE A 359 -34.92 4.28 0.17
N SER A 360 -34.75 4.84 1.38
CA SER A 360 -35.77 5.59 2.11
C SER A 360 -35.10 6.60 3.03
N LYS A 361 -35.86 7.52 3.63
CA LYS A 361 -35.33 8.67 4.38
C LYS A 361 -34.28 8.25 5.42
N SER A 362 -33.02 8.62 5.18
CA SER A 362 -31.86 8.30 6.02
C SER A 362 -31.57 6.79 6.17
N PHE A 363 -31.99 5.96 5.22
CA PHE A 363 -31.74 4.53 5.15
C PHE A 363 -30.87 4.21 3.94
N PHE A 364 -29.69 3.65 4.19
CA PHE A 364 -28.68 3.41 3.19
C PHE A 364 -28.38 1.91 3.06
N VAL A 365 -28.32 1.43 1.82
CA VAL A 365 -28.03 0.03 1.48
C VAL A 365 -26.87 -0.02 0.49
N ASP A 366 -25.94 -0.94 0.71
CA ASP A 366 -24.89 -1.28 -0.25
C ASP A 366 -25.57 -1.78 -1.54
N THR A 367 -25.20 -1.20 -2.69
CA THR A 367 -25.85 -1.48 -3.97
C THR A 367 -25.90 -2.97 -4.33
N ASP A 368 -24.93 -3.76 -3.86
CA ASP A 368 -24.88 -5.20 -4.11
C ASP A 368 -26.01 -5.95 -3.37
N PHE A 369 -26.63 -5.33 -2.36
CA PHE A 369 -27.63 -5.93 -1.48
C PHE A 369 -29.00 -5.25 -1.56
N GLU A 370 -29.23 -4.37 -2.53
CA GLU A 370 -30.50 -3.65 -2.69
C GLU A 370 -31.67 -4.63 -2.92
N SER A 371 -31.54 -5.54 -3.88
CA SER A 371 -32.58 -6.55 -4.19
C SER A 371 -32.82 -7.48 -3.00
N ALA A 372 -31.75 -8.01 -2.41
CA ALA A 372 -31.84 -8.92 -1.27
C ALA A 372 -32.44 -8.28 -0.01
N SER A 373 -32.16 -6.99 0.23
CA SER A 373 -32.77 -6.24 1.33
C SER A 373 -34.26 -6.03 1.08
N SER A 374 -34.65 -5.80 -0.18
CA SER A 374 -36.05 -5.62 -0.57
C SER A 374 -36.84 -6.93 -0.44
N GLU A 375 -36.26 -8.07 -0.82
CA GLU A 375 -36.85 -9.40 -0.66
C GLU A 375 -37.15 -9.76 0.81
N LEU A 376 -36.28 -9.34 1.73
CA LEU A 376 -36.49 -9.51 3.18
C LEU A 376 -37.40 -8.44 3.80
N GLY A 377 -37.93 -7.51 3.01
CA GLY A 377 -38.75 -6.39 3.48
C GLY A 377 -37.98 -5.32 4.27
N LEU A 378 -36.64 -5.32 4.22
CA LEU A 378 -35.77 -4.38 4.94
C LEU A 378 -35.62 -3.06 4.16
N THR A 379 -36.75 -2.39 3.88
CA THR A 379 -36.80 -1.19 3.02
C THR A 379 -36.87 0.12 3.80
N SER A 380 -37.15 0.07 5.10
CA SER A 380 -37.27 1.24 5.97
C SER A 380 -36.78 0.96 7.39
N ILE A 381 -36.52 2.03 8.16
CA ILE A 381 -36.10 1.90 9.55
C ILE A 381 -37.17 1.20 10.40
N ASP A 382 -38.45 1.46 10.16
CA ASP A 382 -39.55 0.82 10.88
C ASP A 382 -39.64 -0.68 10.57
N ALA A 383 -39.39 -1.07 9.30
CA ALA A 383 -39.30 -2.47 8.92
C ALA A 383 -38.14 -3.19 9.61
N VAL A 384 -36.95 -2.59 9.66
CA VAL A 384 -35.79 -3.18 10.37
C VAL A 384 -36.03 -3.32 11.88
N PHE A 385 -36.73 -2.36 12.50
CA PHE A 385 -37.06 -2.45 13.92
C PHE A 385 -38.18 -3.45 14.23
N SER A 386 -39.02 -3.77 13.24
CA SER A 386 -40.05 -4.81 13.34
C SER A 386 -39.54 -6.19 12.88
N PHE A 387 -38.33 -6.26 12.32
CA PHE A 387 -37.73 -7.50 11.83
C PHE A 387 -37.18 -8.33 12.99
N ASP A 388 -37.81 -9.48 13.24
CA ASP A 388 -37.38 -10.44 14.26
C ASP A 388 -37.16 -11.86 13.70
N SER A 389 -37.19 -12.01 12.37
CA SER A 389 -36.88 -13.25 11.65
C SER A 389 -35.36 -13.52 11.66
N GLY A 390 -34.82 -13.92 12.82
CA GLY A 390 -33.42 -14.24 12.99
C GLY A 390 -33.08 -14.79 14.37
N LYS A 391 -31.85 -15.30 14.52
CA LYS A 391 -31.34 -15.77 15.81
C LYS A 391 -30.98 -14.58 16.70
N ASN A 392 -31.62 -14.48 17.86
CA ASN A 392 -31.31 -13.46 18.86
C ASN A 392 -29.95 -13.75 19.52
N LEU A 393 -29.06 -12.76 19.51
CA LEU A 393 -27.71 -12.83 20.09
C LEU A 393 -27.57 -12.00 21.37
N SER A 394 -28.70 -11.61 21.97
CA SER A 394 -28.71 -10.86 23.23
C SER A 394 -28.17 -11.71 24.38
N LYS A 395 -27.40 -11.07 25.27
CA LYS A 395 -26.89 -11.68 26.51
C LYS A 395 -27.59 -11.00 27.69
N ASP A 396 -27.64 -11.65 28.85
CA ASP A 396 -28.32 -11.13 30.05
C ASP A 396 -27.80 -9.73 30.50
N ASN A 397 -26.57 -9.38 30.12
CA ASN A 397 -25.94 -8.09 30.42
C ASN A 397 -26.03 -7.05 29.28
N LEU A 398 -26.84 -7.29 28.24
CA LEU A 398 -27.00 -6.33 27.14
C LEU A 398 -27.89 -5.16 27.60
N ALA A 399 -27.47 -3.93 27.31
CA ALA A 399 -28.26 -2.76 27.68
C ALA A 399 -29.62 -2.77 26.97
N SER A 400 -30.69 -2.41 27.67
CA SER A 400 -32.09 -2.46 27.20
C SER A 400 -32.36 -1.72 25.89
N TYR A 401 -31.58 -0.69 25.59
CA TYR A 401 -31.66 0.08 24.35
C TYR A 401 -30.94 -0.56 23.15
N LYS A 402 -30.33 -1.75 23.31
CA LYS A 402 -29.58 -2.46 22.27
C LYS A 402 -30.14 -3.85 22.00
N THR A 403 -30.28 -4.19 20.73
CA THR A 403 -30.65 -5.56 20.31
C THR A 403 -29.68 -6.06 19.25
N ARG A 404 -29.41 -7.37 19.25
CA ARG A 404 -28.53 -8.03 18.27
C ARG A 404 -29.22 -9.24 17.65
N LEU A 405 -29.30 -9.28 16.34
CA LEU A 405 -29.87 -10.39 15.57
C LEU A 405 -28.86 -10.92 14.56
N GLN A 406 -28.92 -12.21 14.28
CA GLN A 406 -28.19 -12.87 13.20
C GLN A 406 -29.18 -13.54 12.25
N PHE A 407 -29.04 -13.32 10.95
CA PHE A 407 -29.87 -13.92 9.91
C PHE A 407 -29.08 -14.03 8.60
N GLU A 408 -29.70 -14.54 7.55
CA GLU A 408 -29.09 -14.71 6.23
C GLU A 408 -29.76 -13.79 5.20
N ILE A 409 -28.98 -13.30 4.23
CA ILE A 409 -29.45 -12.39 3.17
C ILE A 409 -28.77 -12.72 1.84
N GLY A 410 -29.51 -12.56 0.74
CA GLY A 410 -29.02 -12.68 -0.64
C GLY A 410 -28.90 -14.09 -1.19
N GLN A 411 -28.49 -14.19 -2.46
CA GLN A 411 -28.14 -15.44 -3.14
C GLN A 411 -26.78 -15.28 -3.85
N PRO A 412 -25.73 -16.01 -3.44
CA PRO A 412 -25.70 -17.00 -2.35
C PRO A 412 -25.93 -16.36 -0.97
N ALA A 413 -26.57 -17.12 -0.07
CA ALA A 413 -26.93 -16.65 1.27
C ALA A 413 -25.68 -16.32 2.09
N ILE A 414 -25.61 -15.09 2.61
CA ILE A 414 -24.55 -14.68 3.54
C ILE A 414 -25.12 -14.43 4.93
N THR A 415 -24.40 -14.87 5.96
CA THR A 415 -24.76 -14.54 7.35
C THR A 415 -24.47 -13.06 7.63
N VAL A 416 -25.43 -12.36 8.21
CA VAL A 416 -25.31 -10.96 8.63
C VAL A 416 -25.66 -10.77 10.10
N PHE A 417 -25.18 -9.69 10.67
CA PHE A 417 -25.42 -9.27 12.05
C PHE A 417 -26.06 -7.89 12.07
N LEU A 418 -27.27 -7.81 12.61
CA LEU A 418 -27.99 -6.56 12.83
C LEU A 418 -27.80 -6.09 14.27
N LYS A 419 -27.36 -4.85 14.44
CA LYS A 419 -27.33 -4.13 15.72
C LYS A 419 -28.35 -3.00 15.67
N ARG A 420 -29.35 -3.05 16.55
CA ARG A 420 -30.37 -2.01 16.72
C ARG A 420 -30.09 -1.19 17.97
N TYR A 421 -30.35 0.10 17.89
CA TYR A 421 -30.30 1.06 18.99
C TYR A 421 -31.65 1.79 19.07
N ASP A 422 -32.46 1.50 20.09
CA ASP A 422 -33.75 2.19 20.32
C ASP A 422 -33.65 3.15 21.50
N ARG A 423 -33.85 4.43 21.25
CA ARG A 423 -33.80 5.54 22.22
C ARG A 423 -32.62 5.42 23.18
N PRO A 424 -31.37 5.41 22.68
CA PRO A 424 -30.20 5.31 23.54
C PRO A 424 -30.20 6.43 24.59
N PRO A 425 -29.83 6.15 25.85
CA PRO A 425 -29.84 7.16 26.90
C PRO A 425 -29.02 8.40 26.52
N ILE A 426 -29.51 9.59 26.90
CA ILE A 426 -28.86 10.88 26.60
C ILE A 426 -27.39 10.88 27.05
N SER A 427 -27.09 10.27 28.19
CA SER A 427 -25.72 10.15 28.72
C SER A 427 -24.77 9.40 27.76
N ILE A 428 -25.25 8.38 27.06
CA ILE A 428 -24.49 7.64 26.05
C ILE A 428 -24.28 8.49 24.80
N GLN A 429 -25.32 9.19 24.36
CA GLN A 429 -25.23 10.08 23.20
C GLN A 429 -24.24 11.22 23.42
N LEU A 430 -24.36 11.94 24.55
CA LEU A 430 -23.42 13.00 24.94
C LEU A 430 -21.99 12.48 25.06
N LYS A 431 -21.79 11.30 25.65
CA LYS A 431 -20.47 10.65 25.73
C LYS A 431 -19.89 10.39 24.34
N ASN A 432 -20.70 9.91 23.39
CA ASN A 432 -20.25 9.71 22.01
C ASN A 432 -19.90 11.05 21.36
N TRP A 433 -20.70 12.09 21.56
CA TRP A 433 -20.44 13.40 20.97
C TRP A 433 -19.19 14.05 21.53
N LEU A 434 -18.94 13.94 22.84
CA LEU A 434 -17.70 14.40 23.45
C LEU A 434 -16.49 13.60 22.96
N THR A 435 -16.61 12.27 22.90
CA THR A 435 -15.52 11.38 22.45
C THR A 435 -15.13 11.66 20.99
N HIS A 436 -16.10 11.92 20.12
CA HIS A 436 -15.90 12.08 18.68
C HIS A 436 -15.98 13.54 18.21
N CYS A 437 -16.27 14.47 19.12
CA CYS A 437 -16.38 15.91 18.89
C CYS A 437 -17.35 16.29 17.78
N LYS A 438 -18.42 15.51 17.65
CA LYS A 438 -19.46 15.67 16.64
C LYS A 438 -20.73 14.98 17.12
N ARG A 439 -21.88 15.58 16.80
CA ARG A 439 -23.20 14.92 16.96
C ARG A 439 -23.26 13.70 16.06
N ILE A 440 -23.39 12.51 16.66
CA ILE A 440 -23.37 11.22 15.95
C ILE A 440 -24.25 10.19 16.65
N SER A 441 -24.91 9.34 15.87
CA SER A 441 -25.75 8.24 16.36
C SER A 441 -24.93 6.98 16.62
N CYS A 442 -25.44 6.06 17.44
CA CYS A 442 -24.75 4.82 17.78
C CYS A 442 -24.44 3.93 16.55
N GLY A 443 -25.41 3.72 15.66
CA GLY A 443 -25.23 2.93 14.44
C GLY A 443 -24.28 3.59 13.42
N PHE A 444 -24.47 4.89 13.16
CA PHE A 444 -23.64 5.63 12.20
C PHE A 444 -22.18 5.78 12.65
N LEU A 445 -21.92 5.78 13.97
CA LEU A 445 -20.57 5.80 14.50
C LEU A 445 -19.75 4.58 14.04
N GLU A 446 -20.33 3.39 14.06
CA GLU A 446 -19.63 2.17 13.59
C GLU A 446 -19.32 2.26 12.10
N PHE A 447 -20.27 2.75 11.30
CA PHE A 447 -20.07 2.99 9.87
C PHE A 447 -18.91 3.96 9.59
N GLN A 448 -18.91 5.12 10.24
CA GLN A 448 -17.87 6.13 10.02
C GLN A 448 -16.47 5.63 10.41
N LEU A 449 -16.39 4.79 11.45
CA LEU A 449 -15.12 4.19 11.88
C LEU A 449 -14.67 3.09 10.94
N ALA A 450 -15.58 2.27 10.42
CA ALA A 450 -15.28 1.25 9.42
C ALA A 450 -14.71 1.89 8.14
N ASP A 451 -15.40 2.89 7.60
CA ASP A 451 -14.98 3.62 6.39
C ASP A 451 -13.58 4.22 6.56
N LYS A 452 -13.35 4.90 7.69
CA LYS A 452 -12.03 5.47 8.01
C LYS A 452 -10.92 4.42 8.16
N LEU A 453 -11.24 3.27 8.75
CA LEU A 453 -10.28 2.18 8.92
C LEU A 453 -9.99 1.48 7.59
N ALA A 454 -11.01 1.26 6.76
CA ALA A 454 -10.88 0.72 5.41
C ALA A 454 -10.01 1.64 4.53
N ALA A 455 -10.24 2.96 4.57
CA ALA A 455 -9.40 3.95 3.89
C ALA A 455 -7.93 3.95 4.38
N ALA A 456 -7.71 3.53 5.63
CA ALA A 456 -6.37 3.33 6.18
C ALA A 456 -5.81 1.91 5.91
N GLY A 457 -6.53 1.08 5.14
CA GLY A 457 -6.17 -0.30 4.79
C GLY A 457 -6.24 -1.28 5.98
N ILE A 458 -7.13 -1.04 6.93
CA ILE A 458 -7.49 -1.97 8.01
C ILE A 458 -8.79 -2.67 7.63
N ASN A 459 -8.74 -3.99 7.50
CA ASN A 459 -9.93 -4.77 7.15
C ASN A 459 -10.93 -4.75 8.30
N THR A 460 -12.20 -4.54 7.97
CA THR A 460 -13.34 -4.54 8.89
C THR A 460 -14.52 -5.27 8.23
N PRO A 461 -15.53 -5.73 8.99
CA PRO A 461 -16.71 -6.36 8.42
C PRO A 461 -17.40 -5.49 7.36
N LYS A 462 -17.79 -6.09 6.23
CA LYS A 462 -18.55 -5.40 5.16
C LYS A 462 -19.86 -4.85 5.73
N ILE A 463 -20.17 -3.59 5.49
CA ILE A 463 -21.41 -2.98 5.94
C ILE A 463 -22.48 -3.16 4.87
N ILE A 464 -23.61 -3.75 5.22
CA ILE A 464 -24.70 -4.04 4.27
C ILE A 464 -25.71 -2.89 4.26
N CYS A 465 -26.22 -2.53 5.44
CA CYS A 465 -27.18 -1.45 5.60
C CYS A 465 -26.88 -0.63 6.85
N TYR A 466 -27.24 0.64 6.84
CA TYR A 466 -27.27 1.45 8.06
C TYR A 466 -28.33 2.55 7.95
N SER A 467 -28.80 3.00 9.11
CA SER A 467 -29.73 4.13 9.18
C SER A 467 -29.62 4.86 10.51
N GLN A 468 -30.07 6.11 10.51
CA GLN A 468 -30.22 6.91 11.70
C GLN A 468 -31.47 7.78 11.62
N GLN A 469 -32.21 7.84 12.72
CA GLN A 469 -33.39 8.66 12.90
C GLN A 469 -33.20 9.54 14.13
N TRP A 470 -33.34 10.85 13.93
CA TRP A 470 -33.18 11.86 14.96
C TRP A 470 -34.54 12.42 15.38
N GLY A 471 -34.68 12.76 16.67
CA GLY A 471 -35.70 13.70 17.14
C GLY A 471 -35.23 15.14 16.92
N ALA A 472 -35.70 16.07 17.74
CA ALA A 472 -35.27 17.47 17.66
C ALA A 472 -33.74 17.62 17.93
N LEU A 473 -33.23 16.92 18.95
CA LEU A 473 -31.82 17.02 19.36
C LEU A 473 -31.12 15.68 19.52
N PHE A 474 -31.84 14.66 19.99
CA PHE A 474 -31.28 13.35 20.36
C PHE A 474 -31.69 12.25 19.37
N GLU A 475 -30.86 11.23 19.29
CA GLU A 475 -31.10 10.01 18.52
C GLU A 475 -32.36 9.32 19.03
N LYS A 476 -33.28 9.02 18.10
CA LYS A 476 -34.45 8.17 18.36
C LYS A 476 -34.11 6.71 18.10
N ARG A 477 -33.62 6.41 16.89
CA ARG A 477 -33.31 5.05 16.45
C ARG A 477 -32.11 5.05 15.53
N SER A 478 -31.28 4.04 15.61
CA SER A 478 -30.29 3.75 14.56
C SER A 478 -30.03 2.26 14.47
N PHE A 479 -29.52 1.82 13.34
CA PHE A 479 -29.05 0.45 13.20
C PHE A 479 -27.86 0.36 12.24
N ILE A 480 -27.16 -0.76 12.32
CA ILE A 480 -26.16 -1.17 11.35
C ILE A 480 -26.26 -2.68 11.12
N ILE A 481 -26.18 -3.11 9.87
CA ILE A 481 -26.11 -4.50 9.43
C ILE A 481 -24.72 -4.73 8.86
N THR A 482 -23.99 -5.70 9.40
CA THR A 482 -22.65 -6.07 8.93
C THR A 482 -22.61 -7.53 8.51
N GLY A 483 -21.94 -7.82 7.41
CA GLY A 483 -21.65 -9.19 6.98
C GLY A 483 -20.76 -9.93 7.95
N LYS A 484 -21.02 -11.22 8.13
CA LYS A 484 -20.05 -12.13 8.75
C LYS A 484 -18.82 -12.19 7.86
N ILE A 485 -17.64 -12.10 8.49
CA ILE A 485 -16.38 -12.30 7.77
C ILE A 485 -16.29 -13.79 7.43
N SER A 486 -16.40 -14.12 6.14
CA SER A 486 -16.37 -15.50 5.65
C SER A 486 -15.04 -16.17 5.99
N ASN A 487 -15.10 -17.43 6.43
CA ASN A 487 -13.93 -18.26 6.73
C ASN A 487 -12.93 -17.60 7.70
N ALA A 488 -13.42 -16.81 8.65
CA ALA A 488 -12.60 -16.14 9.64
C ALA A 488 -13.06 -16.47 11.07
N GLU A 489 -12.09 -16.65 11.95
CA GLU A 489 -12.31 -16.87 13.37
C GLU A 489 -11.53 -15.87 14.22
N SER A 490 -12.04 -15.57 15.41
CA SER A 490 -11.29 -14.75 16.37
C SER A 490 -10.04 -15.49 16.84
N LEU A 491 -8.93 -14.78 16.97
CA LEU A 491 -7.65 -15.35 17.41
C LEU A 491 -7.66 -15.96 18.81
N GLU A 492 -8.66 -15.64 19.64
CA GLU A 492 -8.89 -16.29 20.93
C GLU A 492 -9.45 -17.71 20.79
N ARG A 493 -10.29 -17.95 19.77
CA ARG A 493 -10.97 -19.24 19.54
C ARG A 493 -10.09 -20.22 18.78
N LYS A 494 -9.49 -19.74 17.69
CA LYS A 494 -8.67 -20.56 16.81
C LYS A 494 -7.43 -19.79 16.38
N LEU A 495 -6.28 -20.37 16.70
CA LEU A 495 -5.01 -19.99 16.11
C LEU A 495 -4.73 -20.91 14.91
N PRO A 496 -3.88 -20.48 13.96
CA PRO A 496 -3.44 -21.37 12.90
C PRO A 496 -2.76 -22.63 13.44
N ASP A 497 -2.90 -23.74 12.71
CA ASP A 497 -2.48 -25.09 13.15
C ASP A 497 -0.97 -25.17 13.50
N TYR A 498 -0.13 -24.33 12.89
CA TYR A 498 1.30 -24.21 13.23
C TYR A 498 1.61 -23.57 14.61
N PHE A 499 0.58 -23.27 15.42
CA PHE A 499 0.72 -22.96 16.84
C PHE A 499 0.66 -24.18 17.76
N ASP A 500 0.20 -25.33 17.25
CA ASP A 500 0.13 -26.59 17.98
C ASP A 500 1.49 -27.29 18.05
N ALA A 501 1.61 -28.30 18.91
CA ALA A 501 2.87 -28.99 19.21
C ALA A 501 2.84 -30.47 18.76
N PRO A 502 4.00 -31.06 18.35
CA PRO A 502 5.32 -30.45 18.24
C PRO A 502 5.51 -29.70 16.90
N ALA A 503 5.99 -28.45 16.96
CA ALA A 503 6.18 -27.61 15.78
C ALA A 503 7.40 -28.03 14.96
N THR A 504 7.22 -28.20 13.65
CA THR A 504 8.32 -28.41 12.69
C THR A 504 9.13 -27.11 12.46
N THR A 505 10.27 -27.22 11.79
CA THR A 505 11.06 -26.03 11.39
C THR A 505 10.25 -25.07 10.50
N GLU A 506 9.35 -25.60 9.68
CA GLU A 506 8.47 -24.82 8.82
C GLU A 506 7.38 -24.10 9.63
N ASP A 507 6.75 -24.78 10.59
CA ASP A 507 5.77 -24.19 11.51
C ASP A 507 6.38 -23.02 12.28
N LEU A 508 7.63 -23.15 12.72
CA LEU A 508 8.35 -22.05 13.37
C LEU A 508 8.55 -20.84 12.46
N LYS A 509 8.73 -21.04 11.15
CA LYS A 509 8.82 -19.92 10.18
C LYS A 509 7.45 -19.28 9.97
N LEU A 510 6.41 -20.08 9.76
CA LEU A 510 5.02 -19.62 9.60
C LEU A 510 4.55 -18.83 10.82
N ARG A 511 4.79 -19.35 12.02
CA ARG A 511 4.50 -18.68 13.29
C ARG A 511 5.20 -17.34 13.43
N ARG A 512 6.49 -17.25 13.07
CA ARG A 512 7.25 -15.98 13.08
C ARG A 512 6.64 -14.98 12.10
N ASN A 513 6.27 -15.43 10.90
CA ASN A 513 5.65 -14.60 9.89
C ASN A 513 4.28 -14.07 10.37
N PHE A 514 3.44 -14.95 10.93
CA PHE A 514 2.16 -14.59 11.52
C PHE A 514 2.30 -13.51 12.60
N ILE A 515 3.22 -13.70 13.56
CA ILE A 515 3.46 -12.73 14.62
C ILE A 515 3.90 -11.37 14.06
N ALA A 516 4.77 -11.37 13.04
CA ALA A 516 5.21 -10.14 12.39
C ALA A 516 4.06 -9.42 11.66
N ARG A 517 3.19 -10.17 10.99
CA ARG A 517 2.01 -9.62 10.29
C ARG A 517 0.96 -9.10 11.26
N LEU A 518 0.70 -9.81 12.37
CA LEU A 518 -0.18 -9.31 13.43
C LEU A 518 0.38 -8.01 14.02
N ALA A 519 1.69 -7.94 14.28
CA ALA A 519 2.34 -6.73 14.75
C ALA A 519 2.21 -5.57 13.75
N ALA A 520 2.39 -5.83 12.45
CA ALA A 520 2.22 -4.85 11.39
C ALA A 520 0.77 -4.35 11.29
N PHE A 521 -0.22 -5.25 11.38
CA PHE A 521 -1.65 -4.91 11.39
C PHE A 521 -2.00 -3.96 12.54
N ILE A 522 -1.55 -4.28 13.76
CA ILE A 522 -1.77 -3.44 14.95
C ILE A 522 -1.01 -2.11 14.87
N LYS A 523 0.19 -2.12 14.27
CA LYS A 523 0.95 -0.89 14.01
C LYS A 523 0.19 0.04 13.06
N LYS A 524 -0.28 -0.49 11.92
CA LYS A 524 -1.09 0.22 10.92
C LYS A 524 -2.36 0.81 11.56
N PHE A 525 -3.05 0.03 12.41
CA PHE A 525 -4.19 0.54 13.18
C PHE A 525 -3.79 1.72 14.09
N HIS A 526 -2.69 1.61 14.83
CA HIS A 526 -2.23 2.66 15.74
C HIS A 526 -1.71 3.92 15.03
N GLU A 527 -1.21 3.81 13.79
CA GLU A 527 -0.76 4.93 12.95
C GLU A 527 -1.91 5.84 12.51
N THR A 528 -3.15 5.33 12.46
CA THR A 528 -4.37 6.14 12.25
C THR A 528 -4.68 7.12 13.41
N ASN A 529 -3.90 7.04 14.50
CA ASN A 529 -4.16 7.68 15.78
C ASN A 529 -5.46 7.24 16.48
N LEU A 530 -6.09 6.16 16.01
CA LEU A 530 -7.20 5.51 16.70
C LEU A 530 -6.68 4.47 17.71
N ARG A 531 -7.48 4.23 18.75
CA ARG A 531 -7.25 3.21 19.78
C ARG A 531 -8.53 2.44 20.00
N HIS A 532 -8.41 1.21 20.47
CA HIS A 532 -9.55 0.35 20.73
C HIS A 532 -9.69 0.12 22.23
N ARG A 533 -10.84 0.44 22.82
CA ARG A 533 -11.02 0.41 24.28
C ARG A 533 -10.73 -0.98 24.88
N ASP A 534 -10.92 -2.06 24.12
CA ASP A 534 -10.75 -3.46 24.54
C ASP A 534 -10.06 -4.32 23.47
N LEU A 535 -8.81 -3.99 23.09
CA LEU A 535 -8.09 -4.67 22.00
C LEU A 535 -7.53 -6.05 22.41
N TYR A 536 -8.41 -7.00 22.67
CA TYR A 536 -8.06 -8.40 22.93
C TYR A 536 -8.08 -9.23 21.64
N LEU A 537 -7.43 -10.40 21.65
CA LEU A 537 -7.41 -11.35 20.51
C LEU A 537 -8.82 -11.77 20.05
N SER A 538 -9.82 -11.71 20.93
CA SER A 538 -11.23 -11.97 20.60
C SER A 538 -11.84 -10.96 19.61
N HIS A 539 -11.24 -9.77 19.47
CA HIS A 539 -11.69 -8.72 18.55
C HIS A 539 -10.87 -8.66 17.26
N ILE A 540 -9.94 -9.59 17.09
CA ILE A 540 -9.10 -9.71 15.89
C ILE A 540 -9.44 -11.04 15.25
N PHE A 541 -10.01 -10.98 14.05
CA PHE A 541 -10.35 -12.15 13.26
C PHE A 541 -9.23 -12.44 12.28
N PHE A 542 -8.99 -13.71 12.01
CA PHE A 542 -8.02 -14.17 11.03
C PHE A 542 -8.71 -15.11 10.04
N ASP A 543 -8.58 -14.82 8.75
CA ASP A 543 -9.21 -15.59 7.68
C ASP A 543 -8.25 -16.57 6.99
N ASN A 544 -8.81 -17.48 6.19
CA ASN A 544 -8.04 -18.44 5.40
C ASN A 544 -7.16 -17.82 4.32
N ASN A 545 -7.41 -16.55 3.93
CA ASN A 545 -6.52 -15.78 3.05
C ASN A 545 -5.37 -15.12 3.85
N ASN A 546 -5.20 -15.52 5.11
CA ASN A 546 -4.24 -15.00 6.06
C ASN A 546 -4.39 -13.51 6.39
N GLN A 547 -5.58 -12.93 6.29
CA GLN A 547 -5.80 -11.51 6.59
C GLN A 547 -6.36 -11.31 8.00
N PHE A 548 -5.97 -10.20 8.63
CA PHE A 548 -6.51 -9.79 9.93
C PHE A 548 -7.64 -8.79 9.75
N HIS A 549 -8.71 -8.97 10.51
CA HIS A 549 -9.89 -8.10 10.50
C HIS A 549 -10.17 -7.59 11.92
N LEU A 550 -10.46 -6.30 12.05
CA LEU A 550 -10.83 -5.69 13.33
C LEU A 550 -12.35 -5.59 13.46
N ILE A 551 -12.89 -6.12 14.56
CA ILE A 551 -14.33 -6.05 14.86
C ILE A 551 -14.61 -5.18 16.09
N ASP A 552 -15.90 -5.01 16.43
CA ASP A 552 -16.40 -4.18 17.54
C ASP A 552 -15.97 -2.70 17.46
N LEU A 553 -16.15 -2.10 16.29
CA LEU A 553 -15.71 -0.74 15.98
C LEU A 553 -16.35 0.33 16.86
N ALA A 554 -17.49 0.06 17.50
CA ALA A 554 -18.09 0.96 18.50
C ALA A 554 -17.16 1.26 19.70
N ARG A 555 -16.12 0.45 19.91
CA ARG A 555 -15.09 0.67 20.95
C ARG A 555 -13.88 1.45 20.45
N VAL A 556 -13.81 1.77 19.16
CA VAL A 556 -12.71 2.53 18.56
C VAL A 556 -12.93 4.02 18.77
N PHE A 557 -11.87 4.74 19.14
CA PHE A 557 -11.94 6.18 19.34
C PHE A 557 -10.56 6.85 19.14
N LYS A 558 -10.56 8.17 18.97
CA LYS A 558 -9.32 8.97 18.84
C LYS A 558 -9.00 9.65 20.19
N PRO A 559 -8.02 9.17 20.98
CA PRO A 559 -7.68 9.83 22.23
C PRO A 559 -7.08 11.22 21.97
N LYS A 560 -7.67 12.26 22.57
CA LYS A 560 -7.12 13.63 22.55
C LYS A 560 -5.98 13.82 23.55
N LEU A 561 -6.13 13.21 24.72
CA LEU A 561 -5.15 13.24 25.81
C LEU A 561 -4.67 11.81 26.10
N LEU A 562 -3.44 11.69 26.60
CA LEU A 562 -2.84 10.42 27.02
C LEU A 562 -2.83 9.35 25.91
N ALA A 563 -2.58 9.74 24.65
CA ALA A 563 -2.56 8.81 23.51
C ALA A 563 -1.56 7.64 23.71
N GLU A 564 -0.42 7.90 24.37
CA GLU A 564 0.56 6.87 24.73
C GLU A 564 0.00 5.88 25.77
N ARG A 565 -0.75 6.36 26.78
CA ARG A 565 -1.40 5.50 27.79
C ARG A 565 -2.37 4.52 27.13
N PHE A 566 -3.16 4.98 26.16
CA PHE A 566 -4.08 4.12 25.44
C PHE A 566 -3.33 3.16 24.50
N ARG A 567 -2.26 3.60 23.83
CA ARG A 567 -1.38 2.70 23.07
C ARG A 567 -0.81 1.57 23.95
N ILE A 568 -0.35 1.90 25.16
CA ILE A 568 0.15 0.92 26.14
C ILE A 568 -0.97 -0.03 26.57
N LYS A 569 -2.20 0.48 26.77
CA LYS A 569 -3.36 -0.33 27.13
C LYS A 569 -3.68 -1.35 26.04
N ASP A 570 -3.77 -0.90 24.79
CA ASP A 570 -4.10 -1.75 23.63
C ASP A 570 -3.10 -2.91 23.49
N ILE A 571 -1.79 -2.60 23.50
CA ILE A 571 -0.76 -3.66 23.42
C ILE A 571 -0.75 -4.55 24.68
N ALA A 572 -1.10 -4.01 25.84
CA ALA A 572 -1.24 -4.81 27.07
C ALA A 572 -2.41 -5.79 26.99
N GLN A 573 -3.51 -5.43 26.32
CA GLN A 573 -4.68 -6.28 26.14
C GLN A 573 -4.36 -7.42 25.17
N ILE A 574 -3.69 -7.14 24.04
CA ILE A 574 -3.19 -8.20 23.15
C ILE A 574 -2.24 -9.14 23.89
N TYR A 575 -1.26 -8.57 24.63
CA TYR A 575 -0.34 -9.36 25.43
C TYR A 575 -1.08 -10.23 26.46
N TYR A 576 -2.11 -9.69 27.10
CA TYR A 576 -2.91 -10.35 28.12
C TYR A 576 -3.75 -11.50 27.56
N SER A 577 -4.38 -11.32 26.39
CA SER A 577 -5.23 -12.36 25.77
C SER A 577 -4.45 -13.41 24.97
N ALA A 578 -3.15 -13.22 24.75
CA ALA A 578 -2.32 -14.22 24.08
C ALA A 578 -1.91 -15.31 25.08
N PRO A 579 -2.34 -16.58 24.92
CA PRO A 579 -2.07 -17.62 25.91
C PRO A 579 -0.58 -17.95 26.05
N GLY A 580 -0.13 -18.28 27.26
CA GLY A 580 1.25 -18.68 27.55
C GLY A 580 1.65 -19.96 26.81
N LYS A 581 0.75 -20.96 26.78
CA LYS A 581 0.92 -22.21 26.03
C LYS A 581 1.24 -22.02 24.54
N TYR A 582 0.63 -21.02 23.90
CA TYR A 582 0.80 -20.76 22.46
C TYR A 582 1.77 -19.62 22.16
N PHE A 583 2.02 -18.69 23.08
CA PHE A 583 2.86 -17.51 22.84
C PHE A 583 4.00 -17.40 23.86
N SER A 584 5.18 -17.85 23.45
CA SER A 584 6.40 -17.81 24.25
C SER A 584 6.85 -16.38 24.56
N ARG A 585 7.77 -16.24 25.53
CA ARG A 585 8.45 -14.96 25.81
C ARG A 585 9.18 -14.41 24.57
N THR A 586 9.74 -15.31 23.75
CA THR A 586 10.45 -14.96 22.52
C THR A 586 9.49 -14.44 21.45
N ASP A 587 8.31 -15.05 21.31
CA ASP A 587 7.28 -14.61 20.36
C ASP A 587 6.74 -13.23 20.71
N ARG A 588 6.52 -12.99 22.01
CA ARG A 588 6.15 -11.67 22.50
C ARG A 588 7.23 -10.63 22.18
N LEU A 589 8.51 -10.98 22.35
CA LEU A 589 9.61 -10.08 21.96
C LEU A 589 9.64 -9.82 20.44
N ARG A 590 9.44 -10.85 19.61
CA ARG A 590 9.33 -10.71 18.14
C ARG A 590 8.20 -9.79 17.74
N PHE A 591 7.03 -9.95 18.36
CA PHE A 591 5.89 -9.05 18.17
C PHE A 591 6.28 -7.60 18.43
N TYR A 592 6.94 -7.31 19.56
CA TYR A 592 7.37 -5.94 19.87
C TYR A 592 8.39 -5.39 18.87
N LEU A 593 9.38 -6.18 18.48
CA LEU A 593 10.41 -5.76 17.51
C LEU A 593 9.80 -5.43 16.15
N ALA A 594 8.87 -6.27 15.68
CA ALA A 594 8.11 -6.03 14.45
C ALA A 594 7.20 -4.80 14.58
N TYR A 595 6.48 -4.67 15.71
CA TYR A 595 5.60 -3.53 15.99
C TYR A 595 6.37 -2.20 16.04
N SER A 596 7.56 -2.18 16.64
CA SER A 596 8.40 -0.98 16.73
C SER A 596 9.23 -0.73 15.46
N GLY A 597 9.34 -1.71 14.57
CA GLY A 597 10.23 -1.64 13.39
C GLY A 597 11.71 -1.59 13.77
N CYS A 598 12.10 -2.22 14.88
CA CYS A 598 13.48 -2.19 15.38
C CYS A 598 14.07 -3.60 15.44
N ASN A 599 15.34 -3.74 15.07
CA ASN A 599 16.07 -5.02 15.18
C ASN A 599 16.67 -5.23 16.58
N LYS A 600 16.81 -4.16 17.38
CA LYS A 600 17.33 -4.19 18.74
C LYS A 600 16.59 -3.17 19.60
N LEU A 601 16.25 -3.54 20.84
CA LEU A 601 15.54 -2.67 21.77
C LEU A 601 16.43 -1.55 22.29
N THR A 602 15.98 -0.31 22.13
CA THR A 602 16.55 0.87 22.79
C THR A 602 16.13 0.93 24.27
N ARG A 603 16.71 1.87 25.03
CA ARG A 603 16.27 2.14 26.42
C ARG A 603 14.80 2.55 26.49
N LYS A 604 14.31 3.34 25.52
CA LYS A 604 12.90 3.77 25.45
C LYS A 604 11.98 2.57 25.20
N ASP A 605 12.37 1.64 24.33
CA ASP A 605 11.58 0.44 24.03
C ASP A 605 11.47 -0.48 25.24
N LYS A 606 12.56 -0.65 25.99
CA LYS A 606 12.56 -1.42 27.24
C LYS A 606 11.61 -0.82 28.28
N VAL A 607 11.57 0.51 28.39
CA VAL A 607 10.61 1.21 29.27
C VAL A 607 9.17 0.99 28.80
N PHE A 608 8.90 1.10 27.50
CA PHE A 608 7.58 0.84 26.93
C PHE A 608 7.12 -0.59 27.22
N ILE A 609 7.94 -1.60 26.93
CA ILE A 609 7.64 -3.01 27.19
C ILE A 609 7.38 -3.25 28.68
N ARG A 610 8.15 -2.62 29.57
CA ARG A 610 7.93 -2.72 31.02
C ARG A 610 6.56 -2.14 31.42
N ARG A 611 6.17 -0.99 30.86
CA ARG A 611 4.84 -0.39 31.08
C ARG A 611 3.72 -1.30 30.58
N VAL A 612 3.89 -1.94 29.43
CA VAL A 612 2.92 -2.90 28.91
C VAL A 612 2.78 -4.12 29.82
N LYS A 613 3.91 -4.76 30.21
CA LYS A 613 3.90 -5.89 31.16
C LYS A 613 3.27 -5.53 32.50
N ASN A 614 3.53 -4.34 33.02
CA ASN A 614 2.92 -3.88 34.27
C ASN A 614 1.41 -3.61 34.11
N LYS A 615 0.96 -3.19 32.92
CA LYS A 615 -0.46 -3.03 32.64
C LYS A 615 -1.16 -4.39 32.48
N SER A 616 -0.55 -5.36 31.79
CA SER A 616 -1.13 -6.71 31.66
C SER A 616 -1.23 -7.44 33.01
N LYS A 617 -0.21 -7.33 33.87
CA LYS A 617 -0.28 -7.83 35.26
C LYS A 617 -1.41 -7.19 36.08
N ARG A 618 -1.72 -5.91 35.85
CA ARG A 618 -2.87 -5.25 36.51
C ARG A 618 -4.21 -5.79 36.00
N ILE A 619 -4.32 -6.11 34.72
CA ILE A 619 -5.51 -6.77 34.15
C ILE A 619 -5.66 -8.17 34.77
N ALA A 620 -4.56 -8.93 34.88
CA ALA A 620 -4.54 -10.24 35.53
C ALA A 620 -5.06 -10.22 36.96
N ARG A 621 -4.54 -9.33 37.81
CA ARG A 621 -4.98 -9.21 39.21
C ARG A 621 -6.46 -8.88 39.33
N HIS A 622 -6.98 -8.07 38.42
CA HIS A 622 -8.40 -7.75 38.39
C HIS A 622 -9.23 -8.99 38.05
N ASP A 623 -8.86 -9.74 37.01
CA ASP A 623 -9.58 -10.94 36.61
C ASP A 623 -9.49 -12.05 37.66
N THR A 624 -8.32 -12.27 38.29
CA THR A 624 -8.18 -13.18 39.43
C THR A 624 -9.07 -12.79 40.61
N LYS A 625 -9.16 -11.48 40.93
CA LYS A 625 -10.06 -10.98 41.98
C LYS A 625 -11.53 -11.29 41.68
N HIS A 626 -11.89 -11.43 40.42
CA HIS A 626 -13.23 -11.76 39.95
C HIS A 626 -13.39 -13.24 39.56
N GLY A 627 -12.47 -14.12 39.98
CA GLY A 627 -12.56 -15.57 39.75
C GLY A 627 -12.40 -16.00 38.30
N ARG A 628 -11.80 -15.17 37.43
CA ARG A 628 -11.56 -15.48 36.02
C ARG A 628 -10.15 -16.01 35.79
N GLU A 629 -10.01 -16.94 34.86
CA GLU A 629 -8.72 -17.49 34.44
C GLU A 629 -7.86 -16.43 33.73
N VAL A 630 -6.53 -16.52 33.89
CA VAL A 630 -5.56 -15.58 33.33
C VAL A 630 -4.86 -16.22 32.12
N PRO A 631 -5.31 -15.94 30.89
CA PRO A 631 -4.91 -16.72 29.71
C PRO A 631 -3.41 -16.61 29.39
N PHE A 632 -2.77 -15.45 29.56
CA PHE A 632 -1.33 -15.33 29.24
C PHE A 632 -0.37 -16.03 30.21
N LEU A 633 -0.85 -16.47 31.38
CA LEU A 633 -0.06 -17.23 32.35
C LEU A 633 -0.13 -18.74 32.10
N SER A 634 -1.27 -19.21 31.59
CA SER A 634 -1.57 -20.60 31.22
C SER A 634 -0.97 -21.02 29.89
#